data_AF-A0A3B4AFM2-F1
#
_entry.id   AF-A0A3B4AFM2-F1
#
_cell.length_a   1.000
_cell.length_b   1.000
_cell.length_c   1.000
_cell.angle_alpha   90.00
_cell.angle_beta   90.00
_cell.angle_gamma   90.00
#
_symmetry.space_group_name_H-M   'P 1'
#
loop_
_entity.id
_entity.type
_entity.pdbx_description
1 polymer ?
#
loop_
_entity_poly.entity_id
_entity_poly.type
_entity_poly.pdbx_seq_one_letter_code
_entity_poly.pdbx_strand_id
1 'polypeptide(L)'
;SSNPSLAHSLPPLTLTRLAQEWLAEDTPHLDPAGAVRAARAVCGFSSKVEVECQSVEEGSEAAAAGADIVMLDNFQPQELHAAAQRLKKDFPSILIEASGGVSPETLQQFCSPHIDIISLGCITQGCPVVDFSLKVIH
;
A
#
# COMPACT_ATOMS: atom_id res chain seq x y z
N SER A 1 -35.96 2.54 10.55
CA SER A 1 -35.73 3.95 10.89
C SER A 1 -34.23 4.16 11.03
N SER A 2 -33.67 4.87 10.06
CA SER A 2 -32.29 5.36 10.00
C SER A 2 -31.94 6.23 11.21
N ASN A 3 -30.81 5.97 11.87
CA ASN A 3 -30.18 6.93 12.76
C ASN A 3 -28.85 7.37 12.11
N PRO A 4 -28.65 8.66 11.81
CA PRO A 4 -27.56 9.13 10.99
C PRO A 4 -26.26 9.24 11.81
N SER A 5 -25.14 8.80 11.21
CA SER A 5 -23.81 9.42 11.32
C SER A 5 -23.40 9.99 12.70
N LEU A 6 -22.85 9.14 13.57
CA LEU A 6 -22.05 9.53 14.74
C LEU A 6 -20.63 10.05 14.36
N ALA A 7 -20.28 10.07 13.08
CA ALA A 7 -18.95 10.46 12.61
C ALA A 7 -18.66 11.97 12.72
N HIS A 8 -19.67 12.83 12.91
CA HIS A 8 -19.52 14.29 12.87
C HIS A 8 -19.49 14.98 14.23
N SER A 9 -19.54 14.24 15.34
CA SER A 9 -19.63 14.83 16.70
C SER A 9 -18.44 14.52 17.60
N LEU A 10 -17.37 13.93 17.08
CA LEU A 10 -16.18 13.65 17.89
C LEU A 10 -15.34 14.92 18.03
N PRO A 11 -15.07 15.40 19.26
CA PRO A 11 -14.16 16.53 19.48
C PRO A 11 -12.78 16.22 18.87
N PRO A 12 -12.04 17.21 18.34
CA PRO A 12 -10.73 17.00 17.71
C PRO A 12 -9.76 16.24 18.62
N LEU A 13 -9.77 16.53 19.93
CA LEU A 13 -8.96 15.81 20.92
C LEU A 13 -9.32 14.32 21.05
N THR A 14 -10.59 13.97 20.86
CA THR A 14 -11.06 12.57 20.90
C THR A 14 -10.65 11.83 19.63
N LEU A 15 -10.70 12.48 18.46
CA LEU A 15 -10.17 11.92 17.22
C LEU A 15 -8.66 11.70 17.29
N THR A 16 -7.91 12.69 17.81
CA THR A 16 -6.46 12.56 18.02
C THR A 16 -6.14 11.46 19.01
N ARG A 17 -6.90 11.33 20.11
CA ARG A 17 -6.70 10.26 21.08
C ARG A 17 -7.03 8.90 20.50
N LEU A 18 -8.10 8.75 19.74
CA LEU A 18 -8.44 7.49 19.07
C LEU A 18 -7.41 7.12 18.01
N ALA A 19 -6.90 8.09 17.24
CA ALA A 19 -5.82 7.87 16.30
C ALA A 19 -4.52 7.48 17.01
N GLN A 20 -4.19 8.11 18.14
CA GLN A 20 -3.03 7.79 18.97
C GLN A 20 -3.16 6.45 19.70
N GLU A 21 -4.36 6.11 20.18
CA GLU A 21 -4.70 4.81 20.78
C GLU A 21 -4.60 3.71 19.72
N TRP A 22 -5.09 3.95 18.51
CA TRP A 22 -4.95 3.05 17.36
C TRP A 22 -3.48 2.88 16.93
N LEU A 23 -2.72 3.98 16.83
CA LEU A 23 -1.28 3.98 16.57
C LEU A 23 -0.44 3.32 17.70
N ALA A 24 -0.95 3.28 18.93
CA ALA A 24 -0.28 2.69 20.09
C ALA A 24 -0.63 1.22 20.31
N GLU A 25 -1.72 0.73 19.72
CA GLU A 25 -2.16 -0.67 19.79
C GLU A 25 -1.46 -1.54 18.72
N ASP A 26 -0.93 -0.92 17.65
CA ASP A 26 -0.20 -1.62 16.59
C ASP A 26 1.33 -1.53 16.76
N THR A 27 1.95 -2.64 17.19
CA THR A 27 3.26 -3.19 16.74
C THR A 27 3.71 -4.30 17.71
N PRO A 28 3.03 -5.47 17.72
CA PRO A 28 3.61 -6.65 17.06
C PRO A 28 2.59 -7.65 16.47
N HIS A 29 1.30 -7.29 16.38
CA HIS A 29 0.23 -8.18 15.89
C HIS A 29 -0.71 -7.44 14.93
N LEU A 30 -0.16 -6.80 13.90
CA LEU A 30 -0.98 -6.32 12.79
C LEU A 30 -1.79 -7.52 12.27
N ASP A 31 -3.12 -7.39 12.22
CA ASP A 31 -4.04 -8.38 11.60
C ASP A 31 -4.44 -7.82 10.23
N PRO A 32 -3.71 -8.15 9.14
CA PRO A 32 -4.02 -7.67 7.80
C PRO A 32 -5.46 -8.01 7.42
N ALA A 33 -5.93 -9.18 7.84
CA ALA A 33 -7.25 -9.64 7.52
C ALA A 33 -8.35 -8.84 8.24
N GLY A 34 -8.11 -8.48 9.50
CA GLY A 34 -8.96 -7.59 10.30
C GLY A 34 -9.07 -6.21 9.68
N ALA A 35 -7.94 -5.62 9.32
CA ALA A 35 -7.88 -4.30 8.69
C ALA A 35 -8.62 -4.28 7.35
N VAL A 36 -8.42 -5.28 6.49
CA VAL A 36 -9.12 -5.39 5.19
C VAL A 36 -10.63 -5.49 5.38
N ARG A 37 -11.09 -6.33 6.31
CA ARG A 37 -12.53 -6.49 6.58
C ARG A 37 -13.15 -5.18 7.06
N ALA A 38 -12.47 -4.47 7.98
CA ALA A 38 -12.92 -3.18 8.49
C ALA A 38 -12.98 -2.12 7.38
N ALA A 39 -11.91 -2.01 6.56
CA ALA A 39 -11.86 -1.08 5.45
C ALA A 39 -12.97 -1.35 4.43
N ARG A 40 -13.21 -2.62 4.09
CA ARG A 40 -14.28 -3.01 3.16
C ARG A 40 -15.66 -2.68 3.68
N ALA A 41 -15.91 -2.81 4.99
CA ALA A 41 -17.18 -2.45 5.60
C ALA A 41 -17.50 -0.95 5.50
N VAL A 42 -16.47 -0.09 5.51
CA VAL A 42 -16.62 1.37 5.43
C VAL A 42 -16.68 1.85 3.99
N CYS A 43 -15.74 1.42 3.15
CA CYS A 43 -15.56 1.95 1.80
C CYS A 43 -16.47 1.28 0.76
N GLY A 44 -17.04 0.12 1.08
CA GLY A 44 -17.84 -0.67 0.14
C GLY A 44 -17.05 -1.17 -1.06
N PHE A 45 -17.75 -1.42 -2.16
CA PHE A 45 -17.16 -1.99 -3.39
C PHE A 45 -16.53 -0.95 -4.31
N SER A 46 -16.78 0.34 -4.08
CA SER A 46 -16.35 1.42 -4.99
C SER A 46 -14.87 1.80 -4.84
N SER A 47 -14.25 1.44 -3.73
CA SER A 47 -12.84 1.73 -3.45
C SER A 47 -12.02 0.46 -3.42
N LYS A 48 -10.82 0.52 -3.98
CA LYS A 48 -9.83 -0.54 -3.83
C LYS A 48 -9.23 -0.51 -2.44
N VAL A 49 -8.94 -1.69 -1.90
CA VAL A 49 -8.21 -1.86 -0.64
C VAL A 49 -6.83 -2.42 -0.96
N GLU A 50 -5.81 -1.66 -0.60
CA GLU A 50 -4.40 -2.05 -0.69
C GLU A 50 -3.86 -2.32 0.71
N VAL A 51 -2.98 -3.31 0.83
CA VAL A 51 -2.32 -3.66 2.09
C VAL A 51 -0.82 -3.77 1.86
N GLU A 52 -0.05 -3.03 2.65
CA GLU A 52 1.40 -3.15 2.74
C GLU A 52 1.78 -4.38 3.57
N CYS A 53 2.67 -5.21 3.06
CA CYS A 53 3.09 -6.45 3.67
C CYS A 53 4.61 -6.56 3.63
N GLN A 54 5.17 -7.01 4.75
CA GLN A 54 6.61 -7.27 4.91
C GLN A 54 6.95 -8.76 4.73
N SER A 55 5.94 -9.62 4.61
CA SER A 55 6.09 -11.05 4.36
C SER A 55 5.05 -11.59 3.37
N VAL A 56 5.34 -12.76 2.77
CA VAL A 56 4.41 -13.43 1.85
C VAL A 56 3.19 -13.97 2.58
N GLU A 57 3.38 -14.32 3.84
CA GLU A 57 2.35 -14.81 4.75
C GLU A 57 1.32 -13.71 5.03
N GLU A 58 1.77 -12.50 5.39
CA GLU A 58 0.90 -11.32 5.52
C GLU A 58 0.15 -11.01 4.21
N GLY A 59 0.85 -11.06 3.08
CA GLY A 59 0.23 -10.86 1.77
C GLY A 59 -0.86 -11.90 1.46
N SER A 60 -0.65 -13.15 1.89
CA SER A 60 -1.62 -14.23 1.73
C SER A 60 -2.85 -14.01 2.62
N GLU A 61 -2.66 -13.54 3.85
CA GLU A 61 -3.73 -13.20 4.78
C GLU A 61 -4.56 -12.01 4.28
N ALA A 62 -3.90 -10.96 3.78
CA ALA A 62 -4.54 -9.80 3.18
C ALA A 62 -5.35 -10.18 1.93
N ALA A 63 -4.77 -10.98 1.04
CA ALA A 63 -5.46 -11.47 -0.16
C ALA A 63 -6.67 -12.34 0.19
N ALA A 64 -6.53 -13.26 1.16
CA ALA A 64 -7.63 -14.09 1.65
C ALA A 64 -8.76 -13.28 2.28
N ALA A 65 -8.44 -12.13 2.89
CA ALA A 65 -9.42 -11.22 3.46
C ALA A 65 -10.16 -10.35 2.42
N GLY A 66 -9.74 -10.39 1.16
CA GLY A 66 -10.37 -9.67 0.06
C GLY A 66 -9.74 -8.31 -0.24
N ALA A 67 -8.43 -8.15 0.01
CA ALA A 67 -7.67 -7.04 -0.54
C ALA A 67 -7.75 -7.05 -2.08
N ASP A 68 -7.68 -5.88 -2.69
CA ASP A 68 -7.59 -5.72 -4.15
C ASP A 68 -6.12 -5.71 -4.60
N ILE A 69 -5.24 -5.19 -3.76
CA ILE A 69 -3.81 -5.00 -4.02
C ILE A 69 -3.02 -5.44 -2.80
N VAL A 70 -1.94 -6.19 -3.01
CA VAL A 70 -0.93 -6.50 -2.00
C VAL A 70 0.36 -5.81 -2.41
N MET A 71 0.85 -4.90 -1.57
CA MET A 71 2.13 -4.24 -1.75
C MET A 71 3.20 -4.96 -0.93
N LEU A 72 4.22 -5.48 -1.62
CA LEU A 72 5.38 -6.12 -1.00
C LEU A 72 6.47 -5.06 -0.82
N ASP A 73 6.66 -4.61 0.42
CA ASP A 73 7.59 -3.52 0.74
C ASP A 73 9.01 -4.02 1.06
N ASN A 74 10.00 -3.38 0.46
CA ASN A 74 11.44 -3.60 0.71
C ASN A 74 11.94 -5.05 0.46
N PHE A 75 11.27 -5.81 -0.39
CA PHE A 75 11.73 -7.14 -0.81
C PHE A 75 12.95 -7.05 -1.74
N GLN A 76 13.86 -8.02 -1.62
CA GLN A 76 14.89 -8.22 -2.64
C GLN A 76 14.26 -8.75 -3.94
N PRO A 77 14.76 -8.38 -5.13
CA PRO A 77 14.13 -8.76 -6.40
C PRO A 77 13.82 -10.26 -6.55
N GLN A 78 14.76 -11.13 -6.15
CA GLN A 78 14.55 -12.58 -6.25
C GLN A 78 13.44 -13.09 -5.34
N GLU A 79 13.37 -12.58 -4.11
CA GLU A 79 12.35 -12.94 -3.12
C GLU A 79 10.99 -12.38 -3.52
N LEU A 80 10.96 -11.14 -4.01
CA LEU A 80 9.78 -10.48 -4.55
C LEU A 80 9.14 -11.31 -5.68
N HIS A 81 9.94 -11.79 -6.63
CA HIS A 81 9.43 -12.60 -7.75
C HIS A 81 8.82 -13.92 -7.28
N ALA A 82 9.47 -14.60 -6.33
CA ALA A 82 8.95 -15.83 -5.75
C ALA A 82 7.67 -15.59 -4.94
N ALA A 83 7.62 -14.51 -4.16
CA ALA A 83 6.46 -14.07 -3.39
C ALA A 83 5.27 -13.75 -4.32
N ALA A 84 5.49 -12.89 -5.32
CA ALA A 84 4.47 -12.50 -6.29
C ALA A 84 3.92 -13.71 -7.06
N GLN A 85 4.80 -14.63 -7.48
CA GLN A 85 4.38 -15.87 -8.16
C GLN A 85 3.50 -16.74 -7.26
N ARG A 86 3.87 -16.89 -5.98
CA ARG A 86 3.07 -17.65 -4.99
C ARG A 86 1.70 -17.02 -4.79
N LEU A 87 1.66 -15.71 -4.55
CA LEU A 87 0.40 -14.97 -4.33
C LEU A 87 -0.50 -15.02 -5.56
N LYS A 88 0.02 -14.81 -6.77
CA LYS A 88 -0.75 -14.91 -8.02
C LYS A 88 -1.27 -16.32 -8.30
N LYS A 89 -0.56 -17.36 -7.85
CA LYS A 89 -1.00 -18.75 -7.98
C LYS A 89 -2.22 -19.03 -7.10
N ASP A 90 -2.19 -18.56 -5.87
CA ASP A 90 -3.25 -18.80 -4.89
C ASP A 90 -4.44 -17.81 -5.09
N PHE A 91 -4.14 -16.58 -5.51
CA PHE A 91 -5.10 -15.49 -5.71
C PHE A 91 -4.90 -14.84 -7.10
N PRO A 92 -5.43 -15.41 -8.19
CA PRO A 92 -5.16 -14.94 -9.55
C PRO A 92 -5.68 -13.53 -9.86
N SER A 93 -6.67 -13.04 -9.11
CA SER A 93 -7.26 -11.72 -9.28
C SER A 93 -6.59 -10.60 -8.47
N ILE A 94 -5.68 -10.93 -7.56
CA ILE A 94 -4.98 -9.91 -6.74
C ILE A 94 -4.02 -9.12 -7.62
N LEU A 95 -3.90 -7.81 -7.38
CA LEU A 95 -2.80 -7.03 -7.96
C LEU A 95 -1.61 -7.06 -6.99
N ILE A 96 -0.41 -7.22 -7.53
CA ILE A 96 0.83 -7.17 -6.75
C ILE A 96 1.59 -5.89 -7.06
N GLU A 97 1.89 -5.14 -6.03
CA GLU A 97 2.73 -3.96 -6.08
C GLU A 97 4.10 -4.24 -5.44
N ALA A 98 5.16 -3.73 -6.07
CA ALA A 98 6.50 -3.70 -5.51
C ALA A 98 6.87 -2.28 -5.08
N SER A 99 7.28 -2.12 -3.83
CA SER A 99 7.72 -0.85 -3.24
C SER A 99 9.03 -1.02 -2.46
N GLY A 100 9.70 0.10 -2.18
CA GLY A 100 10.90 0.15 -1.35
C GLY A 100 12.19 -0.13 -2.13
N GLY A 101 13.17 0.77 -2.01
CA GLY A 101 14.50 0.59 -2.63
C GLY A 101 14.55 0.59 -4.17
N VAL A 102 13.44 0.90 -4.84
CA VAL A 102 13.39 0.98 -6.31
C VAL A 102 13.95 2.30 -6.81
N SER A 103 14.92 2.23 -7.72
CA SER A 103 15.51 3.36 -8.43
C SER A 103 15.46 3.12 -9.94
N PRO A 104 15.68 4.13 -10.80
CA PRO A 104 15.73 3.94 -12.25
C PRO A 104 16.73 2.87 -12.69
N GLU A 105 17.82 2.69 -11.94
CA GLU A 105 18.87 1.71 -12.21
C GLU A 105 18.47 0.29 -11.80
N THR A 106 17.71 0.15 -10.71
CA THR A 106 17.28 -1.16 -10.19
C THR A 106 15.93 -1.61 -10.73
N LEU A 107 15.13 -0.70 -11.30
CA LEU A 107 13.76 -0.93 -11.79
C LEU A 107 13.61 -2.20 -12.63
N GLN A 108 14.53 -2.45 -13.56
CA GLN A 108 14.46 -3.63 -14.44
C GLN A 108 14.49 -4.95 -13.67
N GLN A 109 15.13 -4.98 -12.50
CA GLN A 109 15.22 -6.18 -11.67
C GLN A 109 13.88 -6.49 -10.97
N PHE A 110 13.04 -5.47 -10.75
CA PHE A 110 11.71 -5.60 -10.15
C PHE A 110 10.63 -5.92 -11.18
N CYS A 111 10.91 -5.85 -12.48
CA CYS A 111 9.94 -6.21 -13.52
C CYS A 111 9.74 -7.73 -13.61
N SER A 112 8.50 -8.20 -13.50
CA SER A 112 8.12 -9.61 -13.66
C SER A 112 6.68 -9.74 -14.14
N PRO A 113 6.32 -10.85 -14.84
CA PRO A 113 4.93 -11.10 -15.26
C PRO A 113 3.94 -11.21 -14.10
N HIS A 114 4.40 -11.32 -12.85
CA HIS A 114 3.56 -11.43 -11.66
C HIS A 114 3.42 -10.13 -10.88
N ILE A 115 4.11 -9.06 -11.30
CA ILE A 115 4.10 -7.74 -10.66
C ILE A 115 3.34 -6.79 -11.59
N ASP A 116 2.27 -6.19 -11.07
CA ASP A 116 1.39 -5.33 -11.86
C ASP A 116 1.75 -3.84 -11.70
N ILE A 117 2.27 -3.47 -10.52
CA ILE A 117 2.55 -2.08 -10.13
C ILE A 117 3.96 -2.03 -9.53
N ILE A 118 4.71 -0.98 -9.85
CA ILE A 118 5.98 -0.65 -9.20
C ILE A 118 5.93 0.80 -8.77
N SER A 119 6.06 1.08 -7.48
CA SER A 119 6.11 2.43 -6.93
C SER A 119 7.55 2.86 -6.66
N LEU A 120 7.84 4.13 -6.98
CA LEU A 120 9.15 4.73 -6.82
C LEU A 120 9.03 6.04 -6.02
N GLY A 121 9.44 6.00 -4.76
CA GLY A 121 9.49 7.21 -3.92
C GLY A 121 10.46 8.29 -4.46
N CYS A 122 11.50 7.89 -5.19
CA CYS A 122 12.52 8.79 -5.72
C CYS A 122 12.00 9.81 -6.77
N ILE A 123 10.81 9.59 -7.33
CA ILE A 123 10.20 10.51 -8.30
C ILE A 123 9.79 11.83 -7.61
N THR A 124 9.36 11.76 -6.36
CA THR A 124 8.92 12.93 -5.58
C THR A 124 9.93 13.35 -4.52
N GLN A 125 10.73 12.41 -4.01
CA GLN A 125 11.77 12.65 -3.01
C GLN A 125 13.15 12.60 -3.66
N GLY A 126 13.91 13.69 -3.61
CA GLY A 126 15.30 13.73 -4.10
C GLY A 126 15.45 13.83 -5.64
N CYS A 127 14.38 14.21 -6.35
CA CYS A 127 14.45 14.44 -7.79
C CYS A 127 15.33 15.67 -8.12
N PRO A 128 16.26 15.58 -9.08
CA PRO A 128 17.08 16.70 -9.50
C PRO A 128 16.22 17.83 -10.10
N VAL A 129 16.48 19.07 -9.69
CA VAL A 129 15.78 20.24 -10.20
C VAL A 129 16.26 20.54 -11.62
N VAL A 130 15.32 20.70 -12.56
CA VAL A 130 15.63 21.17 -13.90
C VAL A 130 15.91 22.67 -13.84
N ASP A 131 17.12 23.07 -14.21
CA ASP A 131 17.52 24.47 -14.29
C ASP A 131 16.98 25.12 -15.58
N PHE A 132 16.17 26.16 -15.43
CA PHE A 132 15.61 26.94 -16.53
C PHE A 132 16.20 28.35 -16.53
N SER A 133 16.77 28.78 -17.66
CA SER A 133 17.17 30.17 -17.86
C SER A 133 16.39 30.80 -19.02
N LEU A 134 15.85 31.99 -18.79
CA LEU A 134 15.16 32.79 -19.82
C LEU A 134 16.14 33.84 -20.37
N LYS A 135 16.44 33.77 -21.67
CA LYS A 135 17.15 34.85 -22.37
C LYS A 135 16.14 35.68 -23.17
N VAL A 136 16.03 36.96 -22.83
CA VAL A 136 15.29 37.93 -23.64
C VAL A 136 16.22 38.44 -24.73
N ILE A 137 15.84 38.21 -25.99
CA ILE A 137 16.57 38.69 -27.17
C ILE A 137 15.93 40.02 -27.58
N HIS A 138 16.76 41.06 -27.79
CA HIS A 138 16.34 42.39 -28.24
C HIS A 138 16.84 42.61 -29.67
#